data_AF-A0A7W0QGI2-F1
#
_entry.id   AF-A0A7W0QGI2-F1
#
_cell.length_a   1.000
_cell.length_b   1.000
_cell.length_c   1.000
_cell.angle_alpha   90.00
_cell.angle_beta   90.00
_cell.angle_gamma   90.00
#
_symmetry.space_group_name_H-M   'P 1'
#
loop_
_entity.id
_entity.type
_entity.pdbx_description
1 polymer ?
#
loop_
_entity_poly.entity_id
_entity_poly.type
_entity_poly.pdbx_seq_one_letter_code
_entity_poly.pdbx_strand_id
1 'polypeptide(L)'
;MTTHARSRTLSAAGVLVAALAVLLVAWFLSGWADVRAQQRELRAEPGRAAQREAIEIARELRAELAQLITREADRPYFHYQNLFHDPRTGSNANVSPSPLANGPEDPLVLGYFQRDPAGKLTTPTINDDVPHLSEPKRLAENQRFRDDVVRGFVAQLEVKRGDLVAEAAPVKKPRPRPPVQRPLGNDSGTEQVQQQAKVVELDPASYAQNASPSRVYLENYAPQEAEQQQQRAPVQRQQERAPVQQRIAPAPVRAPIKRASEPAQVAPTPKPVMITISPLEWRTFPFAAGPALVAVRHVETPDGQLAQGFVIDRATLTSWLANRAGDAVAELRNTDDAGATEIAPGWHLVVAPNPRALLAAAIDSAQVARGFI
;
A
#
# COMPACT_ATOMS: atom_id res chain seq x y z
N MET A 1 -38.59 -39.41 -86.33
CA MET A 1 -39.33 -38.86 -85.16
C MET A 1 -38.77 -39.29 -83.79
N THR A 2 -37.68 -40.06 -83.68
CA THR A 2 -37.14 -40.57 -82.40
C THR A 2 -35.98 -39.75 -81.80
N THR A 3 -35.52 -38.67 -82.45
CA THR A 3 -34.36 -37.87 -82.00
C THR A 3 -34.68 -36.86 -80.90
N HIS A 4 -35.94 -36.42 -80.75
CA HIS A 4 -36.32 -35.45 -79.72
C HIS A 4 -36.47 -36.03 -78.30
N ALA A 5 -36.62 -37.34 -78.16
CA ALA A 5 -36.73 -37.99 -76.85
C ALA A 5 -35.36 -38.06 -76.13
N ARG A 6 -34.28 -38.25 -76.88
CA ARG A 6 -32.90 -38.33 -76.33
C ARG A 6 -32.33 -36.98 -75.88
N SER A 7 -32.73 -35.87 -76.51
CA SER A 7 -32.25 -34.55 -76.09
C SER A 7 -32.85 -34.14 -74.73
N ARG A 8 -34.12 -34.49 -74.49
CA ARG A 8 -34.82 -34.15 -73.24
C ARG A 8 -34.27 -34.90 -72.02
N THR A 9 -33.91 -36.18 -72.18
CA THR A 9 -33.31 -36.97 -71.08
C THR A 9 -31.93 -36.46 -70.70
N LEU A 10 -31.11 -36.05 -71.68
CA LEU A 10 -29.80 -35.44 -71.42
C LEU A 10 -29.93 -34.11 -70.67
N SER A 11 -30.88 -33.25 -71.05
CA SER A 11 -31.13 -31.99 -70.35
C SER A 11 -31.60 -32.21 -68.91
N ALA A 12 -32.50 -33.17 -68.67
CA ALA A 12 -32.96 -33.49 -67.32
C ALA A 12 -31.84 -34.02 -66.41
N ALA A 13 -30.97 -34.90 -66.93
CA ALA A 13 -29.81 -35.40 -66.20
C ALA A 13 -28.83 -34.27 -65.85
N GLY A 14 -28.58 -33.34 -66.79
CA GLY A 14 -27.73 -32.18 -66.54
C GLY A 14 -28.26 -31.26 -65.43
N VAL A 15 -29.57 -30.98 -65.41
CA VAL A 15 -30.20 -30.17 -64.37
C VAL A 15 -30.10 -30.84 -63.00
N LEU A 16 -30.30 -32.16 -62.92
CA LEU A 16 -30.20 -32.91 -61.67
C LEU A 16 -28.77 -32.87 -61.09
N VAL A 17 -27.76 -33.09 -61.94
CA VAL A 17 -26.34 -33.02 -61.53
C VAL A 17 -26.00 -31.62 -61.02
N ALA A 18 -26.45 -30.58 -61.73
CA ALA A 18 -26.25 -29.20 -61.29
C ALA A 18 -26.94 -28.92 -59.95
N ALA A 19 -28.19 -29.38 -59.76
CA ALA A 19 -28.92 -29.20 -58.51
C ALA A 19 -28.23 -29.92 -57.33
N LEU A 20 -27.75 -31.15 -57.55
CA LEU A 20 -27.00 -31.90 -56.53
C LEU A 20 -25.67 -31.21 -56.20
N ALA A 21 -24.94 -30.74 -57.21
CA ALA A 21 -23.70 -30.01 -57.01
C ALA A 21 -23.93 -28.72 -56.20
N VAL A 22 -24.99 -27.96 -56.50
CA VAL A 22 -25.37 -26.77 -55.74
C VAL A 22 -25.71 -27.12 -54.28
N LEU A 23 -26.45 -28.21 -54.05
CA LEU A 23 -26.79 -28.66 -52.70
C LEU A 23 -25.55 -29.05 -51.89
N LEU A 24 -24.62 -29.80 -52.50
CA LEU A 24 -23.36 -30.19 -51.85
C LEU A 24 -22.47 -28.98 -51.55
N VAL A 25 -22.38 -28.02 -52.47
CA VAL A 25 -21.63 -26.77 -52.26
C VAL A 25 -22.27 -25.95 -51.14
N ALA A 26 -23.60 -25.79 -51.13
CA ALA A 26 -24.30 -25.05 -50.09
C ALA A 26 -24.12 -25.71 -48.71
N TRP A 27 -24.24 -27.04 -48.65
CA TRP A 27 -23.98 -27.82 -47.42
C TRP A 27 -22.54 -27.62 -46.92
N PHE A 28 -21.56 -27.73 -47.81
CA PHE A 28 -20.15 -27.54 -47.48
C PHE A 28 -19.87 -26.11 -46.97
N LEU A 29 -20.39 -25.07 -47.65
CA LEU A 29 -20.21 -23.68 -47.25
C LEU A 29 -20.84 -23.39 -45.88
N SER A 30 -22.02 -23.95 -45.62
CA SER A 30 -22.70 -23.83 -44.32
C SER A 30 -21.92 -24.51 -43.21
N GLY A 31 -21.52 -25.77 -43.40
CA GLY A 31 -20.72 -26.51 -42.41
C GLY A 31 -19.35 -25.87 -42.16
N TRP A 32 -18.71 -25.34 -43.19
CA TRP A 32 -17.44 -24.64 -43.04
C TRP A 32 -17.57 -23.30 -42.30
N ALA A 33 -18.69 -22.61 -42.44
CA ALA A 33 -18.98 -21.41 -41.66
C ALA A 33 -19.13 -21.73 -40.16
N ASP A 34 -19.76 -22.86 -39.84
CA ASP A 34 -19.91 -23.36 -38.47
C ASP A 34 -18.55 -23.76 -37.85
N VAL A 35 -17.73 -24.53 -38.59
CA VAL A 35 -16.33 -24.84 -38.20
C VAL A 35 -15.54 -23.57 -37.89
N ARG A 36 -15.66 -22.53 -38.73
CA ARG A 36 -14.99 -21.24 -38.48
C ARG A 36 -15.54 -20.49 -37.27
N ALA A 37 -16.84 -20.63 -36.97
CA ALA A 37 -17.42 -20.06 -35.76
C ALA A 37 -16.85 -20.77 -34.52
N GLN A 38 -16.84 -22.10 -34.51
CA GLN A 38 -16.29 -22.90 -33.41
C GLN A 38 -14.79 -22.67 -33.21
N GLN A 39 -14.01 -22.57 -34.29
CA GLN A 39 -12.59 -22.22 -34.21
C GLN A 39 -12.34 -20.84 -33.59
N ARG A 40 -13.17 -19.85 -33.93
CA ARG A 40 -13.08 -18.51 -33.34
C ARG A 40 -13.44 -18.55 -31.87
N GLU A 41 -14.46 -19.32 -31.51
CA GLU A 41 -14.89 -19.50 -30.12
C GLU A 41 -13.79 -20.12 -29.25
N LEU A 42 -13.20 -21.22 -29.70
CA LEU A 42 -12.11 -21.91 -29.01
C LEU A 42 -10.88 -21.01 -28.85
N ARG A 43 -10.50 -20.26 -29.89
CA ARG A 43 -9.37 -19.31 -29.81
C ARG A 43 -9.63 -18.14 -28.87
N ALA A 44 -10.87 -17.69 -28.76
CA ALA A 44 -11.25 -16.57 -27.91
C ALA A 44 -11.46 -16.98 -26.44
N GLU A 45 -11.66 -18.27 -26.16
CA GLU A 45 -11.96 -18.78 -24.82
C GLU A 45 -10.89 -18.44 -23.77
N PRO A 46 -9.57 -18.66 -23.99
CA PRO A 46 -8.56 -18.31 -22.99
C PRO A 46 -8.53 -16.82 -22.67
N GLY A 47 -8.74 -15.96 -23.69
CA GLY A 47 -8.80 -14.52 -23.49
C GLY A 47 -10.01 -14.11 -22.63
N ARG A 48 -11.20 -14.68 -22.89
CA ARG A 48 -12.39 -14.43 -22.07
C ARG A 48 -12.22 -14.96 -20.64
N ALA A 49 -11.54 -16.10 -20.46
CA ALA A 49 -11.23 -16.65 -19.15
C ALA A 49 -10.31 -15.70 -18.36
N ALA A 50 -9.20 -15.26 -18.97
CA ALA A 50 -8.27 -14.31 -18.36
C ALA A 50 -8.94 -12.97 -17.99
N GLN A 51 -9.89 -12.48 -18.79
CA GLN A 51 -10.65 -11.27 -18.47
C GLN A 51 -11.56 -11.44 -17.26
N ARG A 52 -12.23 -12.58 -17.12
CA ARG A 52 -13.05 -12.86 -15.93
C ARG A 52 -12.19 -12.92 -14.68
N GLU A 53 -11.05 -13.62 -14.78
CA GLU A 53 -10.07 -13.72 -13.71
C GLU A 53 -9.47 -12.35 -13.34
N ALA A 54 -9.19 -11.49 -14.32
CA ALA A 54 -8.76 -10.11 -14.08
C ALA A 54 -9.73 -9.34 -13.18
N ILE A 55 -11.03 -9.43 -13.46
CA ILE A 55 -12.06 -8.73 -12.69
C ILE A 55 -12.12 -9.24 -11.25
N GLU A 56 -12.00 -10.55 -11.06
CA GLU A 56 -12.01 -11.17 -9.73
C GLU A 56 -10.77 -10.81 -8.91
N ILE A 57 -9.57 -10.97 -9.48
CA ILE A 57 -8.30 -10.60 -8.82
C ILE A 57 -8.27 -9.10 -8.54
N ALA A 58 -8.74 -8.26 -9.47
CA ALA A 58 -8.81 -6.82 -9.27
C ALA A 58 -9.72 -6.45 -8.09
N ARG A 59 -10.89 -7.11 -7.98
CA ARG A 59 -11.82 -6.88 -6.87
C ARG A 59 -11.17 -7.26 -5.54
N GLU A 60 -10.51 -8.40 -5.46
CA GLU A 60 -9.83 -8.85 -4.25
C GLU A 60 -8.68 -7.90 -3.87
N LEU A 61 -7.83 -7.53 -4.85
CA LEU A 61 -6.71 -6.62 -4.59
C LEU A 61 -7.19 -5.23 -4.14
N ARG A 62 -8.25 -4.68 -4.76
CA ARG A 62 -8.85 -3.42 -4.30
C ARG A 62 -9.36 -3.54 -2.87
N ALA A 63 -9.98 -4.67 -2.51
CA ALA A 63 -10.47 -4.90 -1.15
C ALA A 63 -9.30 -4.96 -0.14
N GLU A 64 -8.21 -5.67 -0.46
CA GLU A 64 -7.01 -5.73 0.38
C GLU A 64 -6.37 -4.34 0.57
N LEU A 65 -6.21 -3.58 -0.51
CA LEU A 65 -5.66 -2.22 -0.45
C LEU A 65 -6.58 -1.26 0.34
N ALA A 66 -7.90 -1.38 0.19
CA ALA A 66 -8.85 -0.60 0.96
C ALA A 66 -8.83 -0.93 2.45
N GLN A 67 -8.68 -2.22 2.81
CA GLN A 67 -8.52 -2.65 4.20
C GLN A 67 -7.21 -2.12 4.78
N LEU A 68 -6.12 -2.17 4.02
CA LEU A 68 -4.82 -1.62 4.43
C LEU A 68 -4.92 -0.11 4.71
N ILE A 69 -5.52 0.66 3.80
CA ILE A 69 -5.78 2.09 4.00
C ILE A 69 -6.64 2.35 5.24
N THR A 70 -7.66 1.54 5.47
CA THR A 70 -8.52 1.69 6.66
C THR A 70 -7.74 1.45 7.95
N ARG A 71 -6.95 0.36 8.03
CA ARG A 71 -6.08 0.08 9.19
C ARG A 71 -5.10 1.22 9.46
N GLU A 72 -4.50 1.75 8.40
CA GLU A 72 -3.48 2.79 8.53
C GLU A 72 -4.06 4.19 8.76
N ALA A 73 -5.28 4.47 8.30
CA ALA A 73 -5.98 5.72 8.58
C ALA A 73 -6.27 5.89 10.07
N ASP A 74 -6.58 4.79 10.77
CA ASP A 74 -6.81 4.77 12.21
C ASP A 74 -5.53 4.90 13.05
N ARG A 75 -4.35 4.70 12.45
CA ARG A 75 -3.07 4.77 13.16
C ARG A 75 -2.75 6.20 13.63
N PRO A 76 -2.48 6.41 14.93
CA PRO A 76 -2.03 7.71 15.45
C PRO A 76 -0.81 8.26 14.71
N TYR A 77 -0.80 9.57 14.46
CA TYR A 77 0.26 10.19 13.65
C TYR A 77 1.65 10.03 14.27
N PHE A 78 1.77 10.06 15.60
CA PHE A 78 3.07 9.95 16.28
C PHE A 78 3.69 8.55 16.18
N HIS A 79 2.97 7.50 15.75
CA HIS A 79 3.55 6.17 15.51
C HIS A 79 4.52 6.13 14.32
N TYR A 80 4.53 7.13 13.44
CA TYR A 80 5.45 7.18 12.29
C TYR A 80 6.88 7.58 12.69
N GLN A 81 7.08 7.98 13.94
CA GLN A 81 8.39 8.24 14.54
C GLN A 81 8.98 6.93 15.10
N ASN A 82 10.30 6.83 15.27
CA ASN A 82 10.91 5.65 15.91
C ASN A 82 10.55 5.56 17.40
N LEU A 83 10.40 6.70 18.07
CA LEU A 83 10.02 6.83 19.47
C LEU A 83 8.78 7.70 19.59
N PHE A 84 7.92 7.40 20.57
CA PHE A 84 6.73 8.22 20.83
C PHE A 84 6.33 8.18 22.31
N HIS A 85 5.54 9.17 22.70
CA HIS A 85 4.85 9.22 23.98
C HIS A 85 3.36 8.93 23.77
N ASP A 86 2.82 7.93 24.47
CA ASP A 86 1.38 7.63 24.43
C ASP A 86 0.61 8.65 25.30
N PRO A 87 -0.21 9.53 24.70
CA PRO A 87 -0.98 10.54 25.44
C PRO A 87 -1.96 9.93 26.47
N ARG A 88 -2.24 8.63 26.40
CA ARG A 88 -3.10 7.93 27.36
C ARG A 88 -2.39 7.56 28.67
N THR A 89 -1.06 7.54 28.68
CA THR A 89 -0.27 7.11 29.85
C THR A 89 -0.04 8.20 30.90
N GLY A 90 -0.61 9.39 30.69
CA GLY A 90 -0.48 10.56 31.57
C GLY A 90 0.81 11.35 31.32
N SER A 91 1.01 12.45 32.04
CA SER A 91 2.11 13.40 31.82
C SER A 91 3.50 12.91 32.22
N ASN A 92 3.62 11.69 32.74
CA ASN A 92 4.92 11.10 33.04
C ASN A 92 5.69 10.94 31.74
N ALA A 93 6.94 11.44 31.71
CA ALA A 93 7.78 11.47 30.52
C ALA A 93 8.28 10.07 30.13
N ASN A 94 7.35 9.20 29.71
CA ASN A 94 7.65 7.87 29.24
C ASN A 94 7.57 7.84 27.73
N VAL A 95 8.71 7.60 27.10
CA VAL A 95 8.85 7.42 25.66
C VAL A 95 9.12 5.95 25.41
N SER A 96 8.37 5.37 24.49
CA SER A 96 8.50 3.99 24.05
C SER A 96 8.84 3.91 22.57
N PRO A 97 9.54 2.85 22.12
CA PRO A 97 9.66 2.55 20.70
C PRO A 97 8.28 2.45 20.04
N SER A 98 8.18 2.97 18.82
CA SER A 98 6.98 2.84 18.00
C SER A 98 6.66 1.38 17.70
N PRO A 99 5.37 1.00 17.58
CA PRO A 99 5.01 -0.31 17.04
C PRO A 99 5.59 -0.54 15.63
N LEU A 100 5.85 0.53 14.87
CA LEU A 100 6.46 0.47 13.53
C LEU A 100 7.98 0.36 13.55
N ALA A 101 8.62 0.45 14.73
CA ALA A 101 10.08 0.39 14.84
C ALA A 101 10.65 -0.98 14.46
N ASN A 102 9.87 -2.05 14.63
CA ASN A 102 10.26 -3.42 14.25
C ASN A 102 10.00 -3.73 12.76
N GLY A 103 9.52 -2.76 11.98
CA GLY A 103 9.14 -2.91 10.58
C GLY A 103 7.63 -3.09 10.37
N PRO A 104 7.22 -3.37 9.12
CA PRO A 104 5.80 -3.51 8.77
C PRO A 104 5.19 -4.83 9.25
N GLU A 105 3.99 -4.72 9.81
CA GLU A 105 3.16 -5.87 10.19
C GLU A 105 2.46 -6.49 8.98
N ASP A 106 2.11 -5.66 7.99
CA ASP A 106 1.44 -6.08 6.76
C ASP A 106 2.49 -6.44 5.68
N PRO A 107 2.43 -7.65 5.09
CA PRO A 107 3.42 -8.09 4.11
C PRO A 107 3.37 -7.28 2.80
N LEU A 108 2.25 -6.62 2.48
CA LEU A 108 2.17 -5.74 1.31
C LEU A 108 2.90 -4.41 1.51
N VAL A 109 3.29 -4.07 2.74
CA VAL A 109 4.01 -2.83 3.05
C VAL A 109 5.51 -3.09 3.08
N LEU A 110 6.26 -2.35 2.25
CA LEU A 110 7.72 -2.40 2.25
C LEU A 110 8.32 -1.66 3.45
N GLY A 111 7.76 -0.49 3.78
CA GLY A 111 8.24 0.36 4.86
C GLY A 111 7.43 1.64 4.98
N TYR A 112 7.56 2.27 6.15
CA TYR A 112 6.90 3.52 6.51
C TYR A 112 7.90 4.68 6.47
N PHE A 113 7.40 5.88 6.19
CA PHE A 113 8.21 7.09 6.21
C PHE A 113 7.42 8.26 6.78
N GLN A 114 8.16 9.24 7.28
CA GLN A 114 7.66 10.56 7.64
C GLN A 114 8.60 11.61 7.08
N ARG A 115 8.04 12.68 6.53
CA ARG A 115 8.74 13.93 6.22
C ARG A 115 8.28 15.01 7.20
N ASP A 116 9.24 15.65 7.85
CA ASP A 116 8.99 16.75 8.78
C ASP A 116 8.84 18.11 8.05
N PRO A 117 8.51 19.21 8.76
CA PRO A 117 8.32 20.52 8.14
C PRO A 117 9.64 21.13 7.63
N ALA A 118 10.79 20.68 8.14
CA ALA A 118 12.12 21.05 7.66
C ALA A 118 12.53 20.26 6.41
N GLY A 119 11.70 19.30 5.99
CA GLY A 119 11.93 18.44 4.83
C GLY A 119 12.81 17.23 5.11
N LYS A 120 13.22 17.00 6.37
CA LYS A 120 13.97 15.79 6.75
C LYS A 120 13.04 14.59 6.67
N LEU A 121 13.52 13.54 6.02
CA LEU A 121 12.84 12.27 5.94
C LEU A 121 13.37 11.31 7.00
N THR A 122 12.45 10.69 7.74
CA THR A 122 12.75 9.68 8.76
C THR A 122 11.93 8.43 8.49
N THR A 123 12.40 7.31 9.03
CA THR A 123 11.68 6.03 9.01
C THR A 123 11.59 5.55 10.46
N PRO A 124 10.48 4.90 10.87
CA PRO A 124 10.34 4.45 12.25
C PRO A 124 11.33 3.35 12.61
N THR A 125 11.93 2.66 11.63
CA THR A 125 12.88 1.56 11.86
C THR A 125 14.33 2.02 12.09
N ILE A 126 14.64 3.30 11.88
CA ILE A 126 15.97 3.88 12.09
C ILE A 126 15.88 5.07 13.05
N ASN A 127 16.73 5.05 14.07
CA ASN A 127 16.92 6.17 14.97
C ASN A 127 18.35 6.71 14.83
N ASP A 128 18.49 7.89 14.22
CA ASP A 128 19.80 8.51 14.06
C ASP A 128 20.36 9.07 15.38
N ASP A 129 19.50 9.47 16.31
CA ASP A 129 19.89 10.09 17.59
C ASP A 129 20.28 9.02 18.63
N VAL A 130 19.61 7.88 18.57
CA VAL A 130 19.78 6.75 19.50
C VAL A 130 19.93 5.44 18.71
N PRO A 131 21.09 5.19 18.05
CA PRO A 131 21.24 4.11 17.08
C PRO A 131 20.89 2.71 17.58
N HIS A 132 21.06 2.45 18.88
CA HIS A 132 20.76 1.15 19.48
C HIS A 132 19.25 0.83 19.54
N LEU A 133 18.37 1.82 19.30
CA LEU A 133 16.91 1.66 19.16
C LEU A 133 16.46 1.49 17.70
N SER A 134 17.41 1.43 16.75
CA SER A 134 17.11 1.01 15.37
C SER A 134 16.93 -0.50 15.29
N GLU A 135 16.15 -1.01 14.34
CA GLU A 135 15.97 -2.45 14.13
C GLU A 135 17.28 -3.10 13.64
N PRO A 136 18.03 -3.81 14.51
CA PRO A 136 19.41 -4.18 14.20
C PRO A 136 19.49 -5.27 13.13
N LYS A 137 18.47 -6.13 13.03
CA LYS A 137 18.46 -7.28 12.10
C LYS A 137 18.34 -6.85 10.64
N ARG A 138 17.70 -5.70 10.38
CA ARG A 138 17.37 -5.21 9.04
C ARG A 138 17.95 -3.83 8.75
N LEU A 139 18.97 -3.41 9.51
CA LEU A 139 19.49 -2.04 9.44
C LEU A 139 19.92 -1.64 8.02
N ALA A 140 20.64 -2.51 7.30
CA ALA A 140 21.08 -2.22 5.94
C ALA A 140 19.90 -2.08 4.95
N GLU A 141 18.88 -2.92 5.07
CA GLU A 141 17.66 -2.85 4.25
C GLU A 141 16.87 -1.57 4.55
N ASN A 142 16.71 -1.25 5.83
CA ASN A 142 16.04 -0.04 6.29
C ASN A 142 16.76 1.22 5.81
N GLN A 143 18.10 1.23 5.84
CA GLN A 143 18.91 2.35 5.36
C GLN A 143 18.73 2.55 3.86
N ARG A 144 18.81 1.45 3.09
CA ARG A 144 18.56 1.49 1.65
C ARG A 144 17.15 1.98 1.34
N PHE A 145 16.14 1.50 2.05
CA PHE A 145 14.76 1.97 1.91
C PHE A 145 14.67 3.48 2.15
N ARG A 146 15.22 3.98 3.28
CA ARG A 146 15.24 5.42 3.58
C ARG A 146 15.91 6.23 2.46
N ASP A 147 17.06 5.77 1.98
CA ASP A 147 17.82 6.45 0.93
C ASP A 147 17.06 6.49 -0.41
N ASP A 148 16.35 5.42 -0.75
CA ASP A 148 15.49 5.35 -1.94
C ASP A 148 14.28 6.29 -1.82
N VAL A 149 13.66 6.38 -0.63
CA VAL A 149 12.57 7.34 -0.36
C VAL A 149 13.09 8.78 -0.43
N VAL A 150 14.24 9.10 0.18
CA VAL A 150 14.86 10.44 0.11
C VAL A 150 15.11 10.85 -1.34
N ARG A 151 15.65 9.94 -2.15
CA ARG A 151 15.96 10.21 -3.55
C ARG A 151 14.71 10.44 -4.40
N GLY A 152 13.66 9.66 -4.16
CA GLY A 152 12.47 9.65 -5.02
C GLY A 152 11.38 10.64 -4.61
N PHE A 153 11.18 10.86 -3.30
CA PHE A 153 9.92 11.43 -2.81
C PHE A 153 10.03 12.91 -2.44
N VAL A 154 11.23 13.39 -2.08
CA VAL A 154 11.42 14.73 -1.50
C VAL A 154 10.82 15.83 -2.36
N ALA A 155 11.01 15.77 -3.69
CA ALA A 155 10.47 16.76 -4.62
C ALA A 155 8.94 16.68 -4.78
N GLN A 156 8.33 15.51 -4.58
CA GLN A 156 6.89 15.29 -4.83
C GLN A 156 6.04 15.46 -3.57
N LEU A 157 6.66 15.31 -2.40
CA LEU A 157 6.03 15.55 -1.11
C LEU A 157 5.97 17.05 -0.75
N GLU A 158 6.51 17.94 -1.59
CA GLU A 158 6.33 19.38 -1.41
C GLU A 158 4.88 19.77 -1.60
N VAL A 159 4.23 19.99 -0.46
CA VAL A 159 2.90 20.58 -0.41
C VAL A 159 3.00 21.99 -0.98
N LYS A 160 2.37 22.22 -2.14
CA LYS A 160 2.12 23.57 -2.60
C LYS A 160 1.18 24.23 -1.56
N ARG A 161 1.74 25.08 -0.72
CA ARG A 161 1.04 25.81 0.37
C ARG A 161 -0.21 26.59 -0.09
N GLY A 162 -0.48 26.70 -1.39
CA GLY A 162 -1.64 27.39 -1.96
C GLY A 162 -2.87 26.51 -2.22
N ASP A 163 -2.75 25.19 -2.27
CA ASP A 163 -3.86 24.31 -2.72
C ASP A 163 -4.67 23.68 -1.57
N LEU A 164 -4.27 23.88 -0.30
CA LEU A 164 -4.92 23.28 0.87
C LEU A 164 -5.80 24.25 1.69
N VAL A 165 -6.33 25.32 1.09
CA VAL A 165 -7.38 26.11 1.73
C VAL A 165 -8.73 25.48 1.44
N ALA A 166 -8.97 24.30 2.02
CA ALA A 166 -10.31 24.00 2.49
C ALA A 166 -10.46 24.75 3.82
N GLU A 167 -10.64 26.08 3.75
CA GLU A 167 -11.10 26.85 4.90
C GLU A 167 -12.35 26.13 5.40
N ALA A 168 -12.23 25.48 6.56
CA ALA A 168 -13.32 24.79 7.22
C ALA A 168 -14.31 25.88 7.64
N ALA A 169 -15.10 26.35 6.68
CA ALA A 169 -16.18 27.26 6.92
C ALA A 169 -17.03 26.62 8.02
N PRO A 170 -17.34 27.34 9.11
CA PRO A 170 -18.04 26.78 10.24
C PRO A 170 -19.30 26.09 9.72
N VAL A 171 -19.42 24.79 10.00
CA VAL A 171 -20.53 23.95 9.54
C VAL A 171 -21.83 24.62 9.96
N LYS A 172 -22.46 25.36 9.03
CA LYS A 172 -23.81 25.88 9.22
C LYS A 172 -24.70 24.67 9.40
N LYS A 173 -25.32 24.53 10.58
CA LYS A 173 -26.26 23.45 10.92
C LYS A 173 -27.16 23.15 9.70
N PRO A 174 -27.09 21.94 9.13
CA PRO A 174 -27.82 21.63 7.91
C PRO A 174 -29.33 21.73 8.18
N ARG A 175 -30.03 22.52 7.37
CA ARG A 175 -31.49 22.50 7.31
C ARG A 175 -31.94 21.11 6.84
N PRO A 176 -32.96 20.50 7.45
CA PRO A 176 -33.48 19.19 7.03
C PRO A 176 -33.95 19.29 5.57
N ARG A 177 -33.30 18.55 4.67
CA ARG A 177 -33.75 18.39 3.28
C ARG A 177 -34.72 17.20 3.20
N PRO A 178 -35.80 17.31 2.41
CA PRO A 178 -36.72 16.21 2.17
C PRO A 178 -36.02 15.05 1.44
N PRO A 179 -36.51 13.80 1.62
CA PRO A 179 -35.91 12.61 1.05
C PRO A 179 -36.05 12.60 -0.48
N VAL A 180 -34.93 12.69 -1.19
CA VAL A 180 -34.85 12.48 -2.63
C VAL A 180 -34.60 10.99 -2.86
N GLN A 181 -35.52 10.33 -3.55
CA GLN A 181 -35.41 8.93 -3.98
C GLN A 181 -34.24 8.81 -4.98
N ARG A 182 -33.24 7.98 -4.69
CA ARG A 182 -32.12 7.72 -5.60
C ARG A 182 -32.54 6.72 -6.68
N PRO A 183 -32.26 6.96 -7.98
CA PRO A 183 -32.48 5.98 -9.04
C PRO A 183 -31.52 4.80 -8.88
N LEU A 184 -32.04 3.57 -9.01
CA LEU A 184 -31.23 2.36 -9.20
C LEU A 184 -30.60 2.42 -10.60
N GLY A 185 -29.29 2.56 -10.70
CA GLY A 185 -28.60 2.58 -11.99
C GLY A 185 -27.12 2.21 -11.87
N ASN A 186 -26.83 0.94 -12.15
CA ASN A 186 -25.55 0.34 -12.51
C ASN A 186 -24.32 0.68 -11.64
N ASP A 187 -24.23 -0.07 -10.54
CA ASP A 187 -23.12 -0.15 -9.59
C ASP A 187 -21.84 -0.72 -10.19
N SER A 188 -20.99 0.16 -10.71
CA SER A 188 -19.53 -0.04 -10.73
C SER A 188 -18.79 1.21 -10.31
N GLY A 189 -19.49 2.13 -9.64
CA GLY A 189 -18.88 3.28 -8.99
C GLY A 189 -17.99 2.77 -7.87
N THR A 190 -16.69 2.88 -8.05
CA THR A 190 -15.68 2.79 -7.00
C THR A 190 -16.16 3.70 -5.86
N GLU A 191 -16.79 3.14 -4.83
CA GLU A 191 -17.04 3.83 -3.57
C GLU A 191 -15.66 4.08 -2.96
N GLN A 192 -14.98 5.11 -3.46
CA GLN A 192 -13.86 5.70 -2.77
C GLN A 192 -14.43 6.16 -1.44
N VAL A 193 -14.12 5.41 -0.39
CA VAL A 193 -14.42 5.77 0.98
C VAL A 193 -13.80 7.14 1.19
N GLN A 194 -14.61 8.19 1.08
CA GLN A 194 -14.19 9.56 1.34
C GLN A 194 -13.95 9.65 2.84
N GLN A 195 -12.75 9.28 3.25
CA GLN A 195 -12.27 9.56 4.60
C GLN A 195 -12.26 11.09 4.73
N GLN A 196 -12.81 11.59 5.82
CA GLN A 196 -12.79 13.03 6.12
C GLN A 196 -11.54 13.34 6.93
N ALA A 197 -11.06 14.58 6.86
CA ALA A 197 -9.98 15.03 7.73
C ALA A 197 -10.37 14.83 9.21
N LYS A 198 -9.47 14.22 9.98
CA LYS A 198 -9.66 13.93 11.40
C LYS A 198 -8.92 14.97 12.22
N VAL A 199 -9.65 15.70 13.05
CA VAL A 199 -9.06 16.63 14.01
C VAL A 199 -8.88 15.91 15.35
N VAL A 200 -7.67 15.92 15.89
CA VAL A 200 -7.32 15.31 17.17
C VAL A 200 -6.85 16.40 18.13
N GLU A 201 -7.42 16.42 19.32
CA GLU A 201 -7.00 17.31 20.41
C GLU A 201 -5.96 16.58 21.26
N LEU A 202 -4.78 17.19 21.44
CA LEU A 202 -3.72 16.69 22.31
C LEU A 202 -3.50 17.64 23.48
N ASP A 203 -3.16 17.05 24.62
CA ASP A 203 -2.59 17.80 25.73
C ASP A 203 -1.24 18.43 25.32
N PRO A 204 -0.97 19.71 25.64
CA PRO A 204 0.26 20.38 25.22
C PRO A 204 1.55 19.72 25.71
N ALA A 205 1.56 19.10 26.90
CA ALA A 205 2.74 18.39 27.38
C ALA A 205 2.95 17.11 26.58
N SER A 206 1.87 16.39 26.25
CA SER A 206 1.92 15.20 25.38
C SER A 206 2.41 15.55 23.98
N TYR A 207 1.98 16.69 23.44
CA TYR A 207 2.46 17.21 22.15
C TYR A 207 3.95 17.53 22.21
N ALA A 208 4.39 18.29 23.21
CA ALA A 208 5.80 18.67 23.37
C ALA A 208 6.73 17.46 23.49
N GLN A 209 6.31 16.40 24.18
CA GLN A 209 7.08 15.15 24.26
C GLN A 209 7.16 14.42 22.91
N ASN A 210 6.07 14.41 22.14
CA ASN A 210 6.04 13.80 20.80
C ASN A 210 6.72 14.65 19.71
N ALA A 211 6.94 15.94 19.94
CA ALA A 211 7.70 16.81 19.03
C ALA A 211 9.22 16.56 19.09
N SER A 212 9.72 15.97 20.17
CA SER A 212 11.15 15.65 20.34
C SER A 212 11.36 14.40 21.21
N PRO A 213 10.85 13.22 20.80
CA PRO A 213 10.85 12.03 21.64
C PRO A 213 12.26 11.50 21.93
N SER A 214 13.20 11.59 20.98
CA SER A 214 14.60 11.23 21.19
C SER A 214 15.25 12.02 22.32
N ARG A 215 14.95 13.32 22.41
CA ARG A 215 15.49 14.19 23.47
C ARG A 215 14.96 13.78 24.84
N VAL A 216 13.65 13.57 24.94
CA VAL A 216 13.01 13.11 26.19
C VAL A 216 13.56 11.74 26.61
N TYR A 217 13.79 10.84 25.64
CA TYR A 217 14.42 9.56 25.91
C TYR A 217 15.84 9.72 26.47
N LEU A 218 16.69 10.51 25.83
CA LEU A 218 18.06 10.75 26.28
C LEU A 218 18.11 11.40 27.66
N GLU A 219 17.23 12.37 27.94
CA GLU A 219 17.16 13.03 29.25
C GLU A 219 16.76 12.04 30.37
N ASN A 220 15.86 11.09 30.10
CA ASN A 220 15.34 10.17 31.11
C ASN A 220 16.13 8.86 31.25
N TYR A 221 16.71 8.34 30.16
CA TYR A 221 17.30 7.00 30.11
C TYR A 221 18.82 6.99 29.96
N ALA A 222 19.44 8.02 29.35
CA ALA A 222 20.90 8.03 29.17
C ALA A 222 21.71 7.91 30.49
N PRO A 223 21.29 8.53 31.62
CA PRO A 223 21.98 8.33 32.89
C PRO A 223 21.96 6.87 33.35
N GLN A 224 20.83 6.18 33.17
CA GLN A 224 20.65 4.79 33.59
C GLN A 224 21.49 3.83 32.73
N GLU A 225 21.54 4.07 31.41
CA GLU A 225 22.38 3.28 30.51
C GLU A 225 23.87 3.45 30.81
N ALA A 226 24.31 4.67 31.11
CA ALA A 226 25.69 4.95 31.51
C ALA A 226 26.06 4.20 32.81
N GLU A 227 25.16 4.18 33.80
CA GLU A 227 25.35 3.41 35.03
C GLU A 227 25.42 1.90 34.77
N GLN A 228 24.55 1.36 33.91
CA GLN A 228 24.58 -0.07 33.54
C GLN A 228 25.86 -0.45 32.78
N GLN A 229 26.34 0.40 31.87
CA GLN A 229 27.60 0.15 31.16
C GLN A 229 28.80 0.19 32.12
N GLN A 230 28.82 1.11 33.08
CA GLN A 230 29.85 1.15 34.12
C GLN A 230 29.82 -0.10 35.01
N GLN A 231 28.64 -0.65 35.32
CA GLN A 231 28.50 -1.89 36.10
C GLN A 231 28.94 -3.15 35.32
N ARG A 232 28.85 -3.16 33.98
CA ARG A 232 29.31 -4.29 33.15
C ARG A 232 30.83 -4.35 32.99
N ALA A 233 31.52 -3.21 32.98
CA ALA A 233 32.97 -3.12 32.79
C ALA A 233 33.86 -3.85 33.84
N PRO A 234 33.55 -3.87 35.16
CA PRO A 234 34.46 -4.47 36.16
C PRO A 234 34.56 -5.99 36.12
N VAL A 235 33.57 -6.71 35.56
CA VAL A 235 33.60 -8.19 35.53
C VAL A 235 34.70 -8.72 34.59
N GLN A 236 34.98 -8.02 33.49
CA GLN A 236 36.10 -8.38 32.60
C GLN A 236 37.47 -8.06 33.21
N ARG A 237 37.59 -7.01 34.04
CA ARG A 237 38.89 -6.66 34.66
C ARG A 237 39.27 -7.53 35.85
N GLN A 238 38.32 -8.21 36.51
CA GLN A 238 38.63 -9.08 37.65
C GLN A 238 39.16 -10.46 37.24
N GLN A 239 38.95 -10.93 36.01
CA GLN A 239 39.56 -12.17 35.52
C GLN A 239 41.05 -12.03 35.13
N GLU A 240 41.57 -10.80 35.05
CA GLU A 240 42.95 -10.54 34.59
C GLU A 240 43.89 -10.04 35.70
N ARG A 241 43.45 -9.98 36.97
CA ARG A 241 44.29 -9.48 38.07
C ARG A 241 44.40 -10.46 39.25
N ALA A 242 45.61 -11.01 39.36
CA ALA A 242 46.21 -11.62 40.54
C ALA A 242 46.15 -10.69 41.79
N PRO A 243 46.30 -11.22 43.02
CA PRO A 243 45.91 -10.52 44.24
C PRO A 243 46.88 -9.40 44.58
N VAL A 244 46.39 -8.16 44.59
CA VAL A 244 47.11 -7.01 45.17
C VAL A 244 46.25 -6.40 46.27
N GLN A 245 46.93 -6.12 47.37
CA GLN A 245 46.44 -5.86 48.71
C GLN A 245 45.43 -4.71 48.82
N GLN A 246 44.47 -4.98 49.69
CA GLN A 246 43.34 -4.19 50.15
C GLN A 246 43.82 -2.92 50.89
N ARG A 247 43.50 -1.74 50.37
CA ARG A 247 43.65 -0.46 51.09
C ARG A 247 42.28 0.18 51.27
N ILE A 248 41.84 0.20 52.53
CA ILE A 248 40.57 0.73 53.01
C ILE A 248 40.64 2.27 52.98
N ALA A 249 39.65 2.92 52.36
CA ALA A 249 39.48 4.38 52.42
C ALA A 249 38.02 4.73 52.82
N PRO A 250 37.80 5.78 53.64
CA PRO A 250 36.51 6.07 54.28
C PRO A 250 35.51 6.82 53.38
N ALA A 251 34.23 6.59 53.66
CA ALA A 251 33.06 7.11 52.94
C ALA A 251 32.78 8.60 53.20
N PRO A 252 32.30 9.37 52.20
CA PRO A 252 31.82 10.74 52.40
C PRO A 252 30.35 10.79 52.87
N VAL A 253 30.11 11.59 53.90
CA VAL A 253 28.79 11.90 54.50
C VAL A 253 28.03 12.89 53.60
N ARG A 254 26.83 12.52 53.12
CA ARG A 254 25.94 13.38 52.33
C ARG A 254 25.08 14.27 53.24
N ALA A 255 25.08 15.57 53.00
CA ALA A 255 24.26 16.54 53.73
C ALA A 255 22.78 16.56 53.24
N PRO A 256 21.79 16.77 54.13
CA PRO A 256 20.37 16.86 53.76
C PRO A 256 20.02 18.23 53.18
N ILE A 257 19.46 18.25 51.96
CA ILE A 257 18.93 19.46 51.32
C ILE A 257 17.48 19.67 51.84
N LYS A 258 17.28 20.70 52.68
CA LYS A 258 15.95 21.22 53.05
C LYS A 258 15.38 22.01 51.87
N ARG A 259 14.33 21.49 51.24
CA ARG A 259 13.56 22.20 50.20
C ARG A 259 12.41 22.93 50.89
N ALA A 260 12.43 24.27 50.88
CA ALA A 260 11.35 25.09 51.38
C ALA A 260 10.17 25.07 50.38
N SER A 261 8.98 24.73 50.87
CA SER A 261 7.75 24.67 50.09
C SER A 261 7.10 26.06 50.05
N GLU A 262 7.32 26.80 48.96
CA GLU A 262 6.58 28.04 48.67
C GLU A 262 5.21 27.67 48.05
N PRO A 263 4.11 28.31 48.45
CA PRO A 263 2.77 27.96 47.97
C PRO A 263 2.63 28.26 46.47
N ALA A 264 2.42 27.21 45.69
CA ALA A 264 2.30 27.28 44.24
C ALA A 264 1.08 28.13 43.81
N GLN A 265 1.35 29.24 43.11
CA GLN A 265 0.34 29.92 42.31
C GLN A 265 -0.21 28.96 41.26
N VAL A 266 -1.54 28.82 41.20
CA VAL A 266 -2.24 27.97 40.24
C VAL A 266 -2.03 28.56 38.84
N ALA A 267 -1.13 27.97 38.06
CA ALA A 267 -0.90 28.36 36.67
C ALA A 267 -2.16 28.08 35.83
N PRO A 268 -2.50 28.93 34.84
CA PRO A 268 -3.62 28.70 33.95
C PRO A 268 -3.46 27.37 33.19
N THR A 269 -4.54 26.61 33.05
CA THR A 269 -4.56 25.35 32.28
C THR A 269 -4.24 25.64 30.82
N PRO A 270 -3.23 24.99 30.22
CA PRO A 270 -2.82 25.27 28.86
C PRO A 270 -3.91 24.79 27.87
N LYS A 271 -4.09 25.53 26.76
CA LYS A 271 -5.10 25.21 25.74
C LYS A 271 -4.71 23.93 24.98
N PRO A 272 -5.65 23.03 24.63
CA PRO A 272 -5.36 21.85 23.82
C PRO A 272 -4.71 22.21 22.47
N VAL A 273 -3.81 21.35 22.02
CA VAL A 273 -3.18 21.43 20.69
C VAL A 273 -4.06 20.70 19.69
N MET A 274 -4.47 21.39 18.63
CA MET A 274 -5.27 20.81 17.54
C MET A 274 -4.35 20.26 16.46
N ILE A 275 -4.58 19.01 16.04
CA ILE A 275 -3.85 18.35 14.96
C ILE A 275 -4.84 17.89 13.91
N THR A 276 -4.66 18.33 12.67
CA THR A 276 -5.52 17.94 11.55
C THR A 276 -4.83 16.87 10.72
N ILE A 277 -5.44 15.70 10.59
CA ILE A 277 -4.90 14.57 9.82
C ILE A 277 -5.76 14.40 8.57
N SER A 278 -5.16 14.59 7.39
CA SER A 278 -5.82 14.32 6.12
C SER A 278 -5.96 12.80 5.87
N PRO A 279 -6.90 12.40 5.00
CA PRO A 279 -6.99 11.03 4.49
C PRO A 279 -5.69 10.52 3.89
N LEU A 280 -5.52 9.19 3.88
CA LEU A 280 -4.49 8.55 3.06
C LEU A 280 -4.94 8.50 1.60
N GLU A 281 -4.06 8.96 0.72
CA GLU A 281 -4.27 8.96 -0.73
C GLU A 281 -3.23 8.10 -1.43
N TRP A 282 -3.68 7.29 -2.39
CA TRP A 282 -2.78 6.57 -3.28
C TRP A 282 -2.10 7.54 -4.26
N ARG A 283 -0.78 7.45 -4.34
CA ARG A 283 0.08 8.20 -5.25
C ARG A 283 1.08 7.28 -5.92
N THR A 284 1.62 7.75 -7.03
CA THR A 284 2.71 7.09 -7.74
C THR A 284 3.97 7.92 -7.59
N PHE A 285 4.98 7.39 -6.91
CA PHE A 285 6.28 8.04 -6.77
C PHE A 285 7.40 7.16 -7.35
N PRO A 286 8.51 7.76 -7.82
CA PRO A 286 9.69 7.00 -8.21
C PRO A 286 10.35 6.41 -6.95
N PHE A 287 10.66 5.11 -6.99
CA PHE A 287 11.26 4.34 -5.90
C PHE A 287 12.09 3.18 -6.48
N ALA A 288 13.31 2.96 -5.99
CA ALA A 288 14.17 1.85 -6.41
C ALA A 288 14.23 1.64 -7.94
N ALA A 289 14.45 2.72 -8.70
CA ALA A 289 14.52 2.79 -10.17
C ALA A 289 13.20 2.59 -10.97
N GLY A 290 12.05 2.47 -10.33
CA GLY A 290 10.76 2.37 -11.00
C GLY A 290 9.65 3.17 -10.31
N PRO A 291 8.42 3.21 -10.88
CA PRO A 291 7.27 3.73 -10.17
C PRO A 291 6.88 2.76 -9.03
N ALA A 292 6.47 3.31 -7.90
CA ALA A 292 5.89 2.57 -6.78
C ALA A 292 4.55 3.17 -6.35
N LEU A 293 3.65 2.30 -5.91
CA LEU A 293 2.38 2.67 -5.31
C LEU A 293 2.62 3.04 -3.84
N VAL A 294 2.25 4.26 -3.48
CA VAL A 294 2.53 4.86 -2.17
C VAL A 294 1.24 5.42 -1.60
N ALA A 295 0.94 5.13 -0.33
CA ALA A 295 -0.14 5.81 0.38
C ALA A 295 0.46 6.97 1.18
N VAL A 296 -0.07 8.18 1.00
CA VAL A 296 0.43 9.39 1.66
C VAL A 296 -0.73 10.15 2.29
N ARG A 297 -0.53 10.65 3.51
CA ARG A 297 -1.41 11.61 4.17
C ARG A 297 -0.61 12.82 4.65
N HIS A 298 -1.32 13.92 4.82
CA HIS A 298 -0.80 15.14 5.43
C HIS A 298 -1.24 15.24 6.89
N VAL A 299 -0.36 15.78 7.75
CA VAL A 299 -0.67 16.05 9.15
C VAL A 299 -0.29 17.48 9.47
N GLU A 300 -1.26 18.30 9.81
CA GLU A 300 -1.05 19.69 10.22
C GLU A 300 -0.89 19.77 11.73
N THR A 301 0.22 20.34 12.15
CA THR A 301 0.57 20.57 13.55
C THR A 301 0.89 22.06 13.75
N PRO A 302 0.91 22.57 14.99
CA PRO A 302 1.37 23.93 15.27
C PRO A 302 2.78 24.24 14.74
N ASP A 303 3.65 23.24 14.65
CA ASP A 303 5.04 23.39 14.19
C ASP A 303 5.18 23.29 12.65
N GLY A 304 4.09 22.94 11.95
CA GLY A 304 4.04 22.85 10.51
C GLY A 304 3.36 21.60 9.99
N GLN A 305 3.48 21.38 8.68
CA GLN A 305 2.90 20.24 7.99
C GLN A 305 3.89 19.09 7.88
N LEU A 306 3.43 17.89 8.21
CA LEU A 306 4.12 16.63 8.01
C LEU A 306 3.51 15.89 6.81
N ALA A 307 4.30 15.07 6.15
CA ALA A 307 3.79 14.04 5.25
C ALA A 307 4.14 12.66 5.81
N GLN A 308 3.14 11.79 5.93
CA GLN A 308 3.30 10.45 6.47
C GLN A 308 2.76 9.43 5.48
N GLY A 309 3.38 8.26 5.42
CA GLY A 309 2.93 7.25 4.47
C GLY A 309 3.70 5.95 4.51
N PHE A 310 3.37 5.09 3.56
CA PHE A 310 4.02 3.81 3.36
C PHE A 310 4.11 3.46 1.88
N VAL A 311 5.10 2.62 1.55
CA VAL A 311 5.35 2.13 0.19
C VAL A 311 4.88 0.69 0.07
N ILE A 312 4.17 0.35 -1.01
CA ILE A 312 3.78 -1.04 -1.28
C ILE A 312 5.00 -1.84 -1.76
N ASP A 313 5.20 -3.02 -1.19
CA ASP A 313 6.21 -3.96 -1.64
C ASP A 313 5.79 -4.62 -2.96
N ARG A 314 6.41 -4.18 -4.06
CA ARG A 314 6.18 -4.72 -5.39
C ARG A 314 6.50 -6.21 -5.49
N ALA A 315 7.53 -6.71 -4.79
CA ALA A 315 7.92 -8.11 -4.86
C ALA A 315 6.86 -9.00 -4.20
N THR A 316 6.39 -8.60 -3.02
CA THR A 316 5.30 -9.29 -2.33
C THR A 316 4.00 -9.19 -3.10
N LEU A 317 3.66 -8.03 -3.66
CA LEU A 317 2.47 -7.87 -4.50
C LEU A 317 2.52 -8.74 -5.77
N THR A 318 3.67 -8.81 -6.44
CA THR A 318 3.84 -9.67 -7.62
C THR A 318 3.65 -11.14 -7.25
N SER A 319 4.19 -11.56 -6.11
CA SER A 319 4.01 -12.92 -5.59
C SER A 319 2.55 -13.21 -5.23
N TRP A 320 1.86 -12.24 -4.62
CA TRP A 320 0.44 -12.30 -4.29
C TRP A 320 -0.43 -12.47 -5.55
N LEU A 321 -0.10 -11.77 -6.63
CA LEU A 321 -0.77 -11.85 -7.93
C LEU A 321 -0.52 -13.19 -8.61
N ALA A 322 0.74 -13.64 -8.65
CA ALA A 322 1.11 -14.93 -9.25
C ALA A 322 0.38 -16.10 -8.58
N ASN A 323 0.21 -16.06 -7.26
CA ASN A 323 -0.51 -17.11 -6.53
C ASN A 323 -2.03 -17.13 -6.80
N ARG A 324 -2.61 -16.03 -7.28
CA ARG A 324 -4.06 -15.90 -7.54
C ARG A 324 -4.44 -16.05 -9.00
N ALA A 325 -3.52 -15.72 -9.91
CA ALA A 325 -3.73 -15.83 -11.34
C ALA A 325 -3.76 -17.27 -11.86
N GLY A 326 -3.54 -18.27 -11.00
CA GLY A 326 -3.56 -19.68 -11.39
C GLY A 326 -2.64 -19.95 -12.58
N ASP A 327 -3.24 -20.30 -13.72
CA ASP A 327 -2.53 -20.51 -14.98
C ASP A 327 -2.28 -19.22 -15.77
N ALA A 328 -3.06 -18.15 -15.55
CA ALA A 328 -2.87 -16.86 -16.20
C ALA A 328 -1.66 -16.09 -15.63
N VAL A 329 -1.27 -15.01 -16.33
CA VAL A 329 -0.18 -14.13 -15.91
C VAL A 329 -0.77 -12.79 -15.51
N ALA A 330 -0.76 -12.49 -14.21
CA ALA A 330 -1.20 -11.22 -13.67
C ALA A 330 -0.01 -10.28 -13.42
N GLU A 331 -0.11 -9.05 -13.92
CA GLU A 331 0.90 -8.01 -13.75
C GLU A 331 0.22 -6.68 -13.39
N LEU A 332 0.77 -5.97 -12.40
CA LEU A 332 0.38 -4.60 -12.10
C LEU A 332 1.27 -3.60 -12.84
N ARG A 333 0.66 -2.69 -13.60
CA ARG A 333 1.36 -1.69 -14.42
C ARG A 333 0.89 -0.27 -14.09
N ASN A 334 1.78 0.71 -14.28
CA ASN A 334 1.46 2.13 -14.22
C ASN A 334 1.27 2.69 -15.64
N THR A 335 0.25 2.23 -16.35
CA THR A 335 -0.09 2.67 -17.72
C THR A 335 -1.57 2.42 -17.99
N ASP A 336 -2.18 3.20 -18.88
CA ASP A 336 -3.59 3.09 -19.28
C ASP A 336 -3.74 2.15 -20.48
N ASP A 337 -3.39 0.87 -20.26
CA ASP A 337 -3.50 -0.16 -21.30
C ASP A 337 -4.97 -0.58 -21.50
N ALA A 338 -5.42 -0.61 -22.77
CA ALA A 338 -6.76 -1.06 -23.10
C ALA A 338 -7.00 -2.51 -22.62
N GLY A 339 -8.03 -2.71 -21.79
CA GLY A 339 -8.36 -4.00 -21.20
C GLY A 339 -7.74 -4.27 -19.82
N ALA A 340 -6.96 -3.33 -19.29
CA ALA A 340 -6.49 -3.38 -17.92
C ALA A 340 -7.58 -2.89 -16.93
N THR A 341 -7.57 -3.40 -15.71
CA THR A 341 -8.53 -3.01 -14.66
C THR A 341 -7.85 -2.11 -13.64
N GLU A 342 -8.28 -0.86 -13.50
CA GLU A 342 -7.65 0.10 -12.57
C GLU A 342 -7.79 -0.33 -11.10
N ILE A 343 -6.69 -0.52 -10.38
CA ILE A 343 -6.68 -0.95 -8.97
C ILE A 343 -6.59 0.26 -8.03
N ALA A 344 -5.77 1.23 -8.40
CA ALA A 344 -5.55 2.49 -7.71
C ALA A 344 -5.28 3.56 -8.78
N PRO A 345 -5.40 4.87 -8.48
CA PRO A 345 -5.18 5.93 -9.45
C PRO A 345 -3.90 5.76 -10.28
N GLY A 346 -4.07 5.49 -11.58
CA GLY A 346 -2.97 5.27 -12.54
C GLY A 346 -2.29 3.89 -12.51
N TRP A 347 -2.75 2.98 -11.65
CA TRP A 347 -2.25 1.60 -11.54
C TRP A 347 -3.31 0.62 -12.03
N HIS A 348 -2.96 -0.19 -13.02
CA HIS A 348 -3.88 -1.13 -13.66
C HIS A 348 -3.37 -2.56 -13.56
N LEU A 349 -4.29 -3.49 -13.31
CA LEU A 349 -4.05 -4.92 -13.37
C LEU A 349 -4.29 -5.43 -14.79
N VAL A 350 -3.29 -6.07 -15.36
CA VAL A 350 -3.39 -6.80 -16.63
C VAL A 350 -3.30 -8.29 -16.31
N VAL A 351 -4.27 -9.07 -16.77
CA VAL A 351 -4.19 -10.53 -16.74
C VAL A 351 -4.21 -11.06 -18.16
N ALA A 352 -3.12 -11.72 -18.54
CA ALA A 352 -2.96 -12.33 -19.85
C ALA A 352 -3.16 -13.86 -19.76
N PRO A 353 -3.78 -14.49 -20.77
CA PRO A 353 -3.89 -15.94 -20.80
C PRO A 353 -2.50 -16.59 -20.87
N ASN A 354 -2.36 -17.76 -20.26
CA ASN A 354 -1.13 -18.54 -20.35
C ASN A 354 -0.77 -18.79 -21.83
N PRO A 355 0.49 -18.58 -22.26
CA PRO A 355 0.93 -18.97 -23.60
C PRO A 355 0.64 -20.45 -23.93
N ARG A 356 0.67 -21.34 -22.93
CA ARG A 356 0.31 -22.76 -23.10
C ARG A 356 -1.17 -22.97 -23.38
N ALA A 357 -2.05 -22.23 -22.69
CA ALA A 357 -3.49 -22.29 -22.91
C ALA A 357 -3.86 -21.76 -24.31
N LEU A 358 -3.19 -20.70 -24.76
CA LEU A 358 -3.34 -20.19 -26.13
C LEU A 358 -2.90 -21.24 -27.18
N LEU A 359 -1.78 -21.93 -26.94
CA LEU A 359 -1.30 -22.98 -27.85
C LEU A 359 -2.26 -24.18 -27.89
N ALA A 360 -2.77 -24.61 -26.74
CA ALA A 360 -3.76 -25.69 -26.65
C ALA A 360 -5.02 -25.34 -27.44
N ALA A 361 -5.60 -24.15 -27.21
CA ALA A 361 -6.76 -23.67 -27.95
C ALA A 361 -6.50 -23.58 -29.47
N ALA A 362 -5.29 -23.23 -29.89
CA ALA A 362 -4.91 -23.23 -31.30
C ALA A 362 -4.89 -24.65 -31.89
N ILE A 363 -4.31 -25.63 -31.17
CA ILE A 363 -4.29 -27.05 -31.57
C ILE A 363 -5.72 -27.59 -31.68
N ASP A 364 -6.55 -27.36 -30.67
CA ASP A 364 -7.94 -27.83 -30.63
C ASP A 364 -8.77 -27.22 -31.76
N SER A 365 -8.60 -25.92 -32.02
CA SER A 365 -9.24 -25.27 -33.17
C SER A 365 -8.83 -25.92 -34.50
N ALA A 366 -7.57 -26.35 -34.65
CA ALA A 366 -7.10 -27.03 -35.85
C ALA A 366 -7.61 -28.47 -35.96
N GLN A 367 -7.96 -29.13 -34.85
CA GLN A 367 -8.59 -30.45 -34.86
C GLN A 367 -10.04 -30.38 -35.35
N VAL A 368 -10.81 -29.35 -34.97
CA VAL A 368 -12.19 -29.15 -35.45
C VAL A 368 -12.25 -29.10 -36.98
N ALA A 369 -11.36 -28.33 -37.63
CA ALA A 369 -11.33 -28.27 -39.10
C ALA A 369 -10.91 -29.60 -39.75
N ARG A 370 -10.04 -30.38 -39.09
CA ARG A 370 -9.63 -31.70 -39.58
C ARG A 370 -10.75 -32.74 -39.46
N GLY A 371 -11.65 -32.61 -38.48
CA GLY A 371 -12.80 -33.51 -38.34
C GLY A 371 -13.92 -33.26 -39.36
N PHE A 372 -13.93 -32.10 -40.03
CA PHE A 372 -14.93 -31.75 -41.04
C PHE A 372 -14.54 -32.19 -42.47
N ILE A 373 -13.24 -32.28 -42.76
CA ILE A 373 -12.69 -32.79 -44.03
C ILE A 373 -12.70 -34.30 -43.99
#